data_AF-A0A1Q6TUA7-F1
#
_entry.id   AF-A0A1Q6TUA7-F1
#
_cell.length_a   1.000
_cell.length_b   1.000
_cell.length_c   1.000
_cell.angle_alpha   90.00
_cell.angle_beta   90.00
_cell.angle_gamma   90.00
#
_symmetry.space_group_name_H-M   'P 1'
#
loop_
_entity.id
_entity.type
_entity.pdbx_description
1 polymer ?
#
loop_
_entity_poly.entity_id
_entity_poly.type
_entity_poly.pdbx_seq_one_letter_code
_entity_poly.pdbx_strand_id
1 'polypeptide(L)'
;MSLEDILWNWSQYATFPCKPNTKQPATRQGFKDAKFGQDVMTFINQGYNVGLACEKSGIVVIDVDYHDENSTAMEDLKQLEN
;
A
#
# COMPACT_ATOMS: atom_id res chain seq x y z
N MET A 1 13.07 -5.50 -13.51
CA MET A 1 12.14 -6.39 -12.79
C MET A 1 10.93 -6.58 -13.69
N SER A 2 10.58 -7.82 -14.02
CA SER A 2 9.45 -8.16 -14.88
C SER A 2 8.12 -8.00 -14.12
N LEU A 3 6.99 -8.03 -14.83
CA LEU A 3 5.67 -8.10 -14.19
C LEU A 3 5.53 -9.36 -13.32
N GLU A 4 6.08 -10.48 -13.79
CA GLU A 4 6.09 -11.74 -13.05
C GLU A 4 6.86 -11.61 -11.73
N ASP A 5 8.01 -10.94 -11.74
CA ASP A 5 8.79 -10.69 -10.51
C ASP A 5 7.99 -9.83 -9.51
N ILE A 6 7.27 -8.82 -9.99
CA ILE A 6 6.44 -7.94 -9.15
C ILE A 6 5.31 -8.75 -8.52
N LEU A 7 4.59 -9.53 -9.32
CA LEU A 7 3.47 -10.35 -8.83
C LEU A 7 3.95 -11.43 -7.88
N TRP A 8 5.08 -12.05 -8.18
CA TRP A 8 5.74 -12.99 -7.28
C TRP A 8 6.04 -12.33 -5.93
N ASN A 9 6.68 -11.16 -5.91
CA ASN A 9 6.98 -10.45 -4.66
C ASN A 9 5.73 -10.16 -3.83
N TRP A 10 4.66 -9.64 -4.45
CA TRP A 10 3.41 -9.36 -3.75
C TRP A 10 2.74 -10.62 -3.18
N SER A 11 2.85 -11.75 -3.88
CA SER A 11 2.26 -13.02 -3.42
C SER A 11 2.84 -13.51 -2.09
N GLN A 12 4.07 -13.08 -1.74
CA GLN A 12 4.76 -13.45 -0.50
C GLN A 12 4.23 -12.73 0.73
N TYR A 13 3.30 -11.78 0.58
CA TYR A 13 2.78 -10.97 1.68
C TYR A 13 1.28 -11.08 1.83
N ALA A 14 0.79 -10.83 3.05
CA ALA A 14 -0.63 -10.74 3.31
C ALA A 14 -1.15 -9.38 2.86
N THR A 15 -1.90 -9.35 1.76
CA THR A 15 -2.40 -8.11 1.14
C THR A 15 -3.90 -7.95 1.29
N PHE A 16 -4.41 -6.73 1.08
CA PHE A 16 -5.84 -6.39 1.07
C PHE A 16 -6.07 -5.13 0.22
N PRO A 17 -7.29 -4.90 -0.33
CA PRO A 17 -7.59 -3.68 -1.07
C PRO A 17 -7.76 -2.49 -0.13
N CYS A 18 -7.32 -1.31 -0.57
CA CYS A 18 -7.48 -0.02 0.09
C CYS A 18 -8.27 0.94 -0.81
N LYS A 19 -9.14 1.73 -0.19
CA LYS A 19 -9.84 2.81 -0.89
C LYS A 19 -8.83 3.83 -1.43
N PRO A 20 -9.01 4.34 -2.66
CA PRO A 20 -8.09 5.33 -3.22
C PRO A 20 -8.03 6.58 -2.33
N ASN A 21 -6.84 7.18 -2.20
CA ASN A 21 -6.60 8.46 -1.53
C ASN A 21 -7.05 8.59 -0.06
N THR A 22 -7.19 7.50 0.69
CA THR A 22 -7.74 7.57 2.06
C THR A 22 -6.97 6.78 3.14
N LYS A 23 -5.94 6.01 2.79
CA LYS A 23 -5.26 5.05 3.70
C LYS A 23 -6.23 4.08 4.42
N GLN A 24 -7.48 3.91 3.95
CA GLN A 24 -8.49 3.04 4.57
C GLN A 24 -8.62 1.69 3.84
N PRO A 25 -8.70 0.56 4.55
CA PRO A 25 -9.04 -0.72 3.94
C PRO A 25 -10.43 -0.69 3.27
N ALA A 26 -10.55 -1.35 2.11
CA ALA A 26 -11.80 -1.56 1.38
C ALA A 26 -12.38 -2.96 1.66
N THR A 27 -12.36 -3.38 2.92
CA THR A 27 -12.78 -4.71 3.39
C THR A 27 -13.73 -4.61 4.57
N ARG A 28 -14.46 -5.68 4.89
CA ARG A 28 -15.45 -5.67 5.98
C ARG A 28 -14.79 -5.61 7.36
N GLN A 29 -13.67 -6.29 7.54
CA GLN A 29 -12.95 -6.38 8.83
C GLN A 29 -11.64 -5.58 8.85
N GLY A 30 -11.48 -4.63 7.93
CA GLY A 30 -10.25 -3.85 7.81
C GLY A 30 -9.06 -4.70 7.36
N PHE A 31 -7.85 -4.34 7.81
CA PHE A 31 -6.63 -5.07 7.47
C PHE A 31 -6.63 -6.55 7.92
N LYS A 32 -7.55 -6.95 8.81
CA LYS A 32 -7.67 -8.34 9.28
C LYS A 32 -8.12 -9.31 8.19
N ASP A 33 -8.77 -8.79 7.14
CA ASP A 33 -9.16 -9.59 5.96
C ASP A 33 -7.97 -9.88 5.02
N ALA A 34 -6.76 -9.42 5.34
CA ALA A 34 -5.57 -9.64 4.51
C ALA A 34 -5.24 -11.12 4.31
N LYS A 35 -4.81 -11.49 3.09
CA LYS A 35 -4.46 -12.89 2.74
C LYS A 35 -3.19 -12.94 1.89
N PHE A 36 -2.45 -14.04 2.00
CA PHE A 36 -1.32 -14.34 1.11
C PHE A 36 -1.79 -14.79 -0.27
N GLY A 37 -0.94 -14.63 -1.29
CA GLY A 37 -1.19 -15.14 -2.63
C GLY A 37 -2.37 -14.48 -3.36
N GLN A 38 -2.85 -13.32 -2.90
CA GLN A 38 -3.89 -12.59 -3.63
C GLN A 38 -3.30 -11.96 -4.89
N ASP A 39 -4.08 -11.97 -5.97
CA ASP A 39 -3.75 -11.25 -7.19
C ASP A 39 -4.02 -9.75 -7.00
N VAL A 40 -2.96 -9.01 -6.69
CA VAL A 40 -3.01 -7.56 -6.46
C VAL A 40 -3.44 -6.77 -7.70
N MET A 41 -3.28 -7.31 -8.92
CA MET A 41 -3.75 -6.64 -10.13
C MET A 41 -5.26 -6.59 -10.19
N THR A 42 -5.97 -7.55 -9.57
CA THR A 42 -7.43 -7.47 -9.47
C THR A 42 -7.89 -6.26 -8.65
N PHE A 43 -7.14 -5.87 -7.63
CA PHE A 43 -7.44 -4.68 -6.81
C PHE A 43 -7.23 -3.41 -7.63
N ILE A 44 -6.07 -3.32 -8.28
CA ILE A 44 -5.65 -2.16 -9.07
C ILE A 44 -6.61 -1.94 -10.25
N ASN A 45 -6.96 -3.00 -10.98
CA ASN A 45 -7.89 -2.94 -12.11
C ASN A 45 -9.31 -2.52 -11.70
N GLN A 46 -9.66 -2.66 -10.42
CA GLN A 46 -10.92 -2.19 -9.84
C GLN A 46 -10.83 -0.79 -9.22
N GLY A 47 -9.68 -0.12 -9.32
CA GLY A 47 -9.47 1.23 -8.80
C GLY A 47 -9.11 1.29 -7.30
N TYR A 48 -8.71 0.16 -6.71
CA TYR A 48 -8.22 0.11 -5.33
C TYR A 48 -6.69 0.20 -5.29
N ASN A 49 -6.18 0.73 -4.18
CA ASN A 49 -4.78 0.60 -3.81
C ASN A 49 -4.54 -0.74 -3.10
N VAL A 50 -3.29 -1.15 -2.95
CA VAL A 50 -2.90 -2.37 -2.24
C VAL A 50 -2.35 -2.02 -0.87
N GLY A 51 -2.95 -2.58 0.17
CA GLY A 51 -2.41 -2.58 1.53
C GLY A 51 -1.73 -3.92 1.84
N LEU A 52 -0.76 -3.88 2.75
CA LEU A 52 -0.06 -5.05 3.29
C LEU A 52 -0.24 -5.07 4.81
N ALA A 53 -0.53 -6.24 5.38
CA ALA A 53 -0.61 -6.43 6.82
C ALA A 53 0.76 -6.86 7.37
N CYS A 54 1.46 -5.96 8.07
CA CYS A 54 2.86 -6.15 8.48
C CYS A 54 3.07 -7.36 9.40
N GLU A 55 2.34 -7.43 10.51
CA GLU A 55 2.45 -8.53 11.49
C GLU A 55 2.15 -9.89 10.83
N LYS A 56 1.06 -9.97 10.06
CA LYS A 56 0.68 -11.20 9.36
C LYS A 56 1.69 -11.61 8.29
N SER A 57 2.38 -10.63 7.70
CA SER A 57 3.45 -10.81 6.73
C SER A 57 4.82 -11.09 7.37
N GLY A 58 4.94 -11.00 8.70
CA GLY A 58 6.21 -11.20 9.40
C GLY A 58 7.26 -10.12 9.11
N ILE A 59 6.84 -8.90 8.75
CA ILE A 59 7.75 -7.80 8.40
C ILE A 59 7.58 -6.58 9.31
N VAL A 60 8.65 -5.83 9.46
CA VAL A 60 8.66 -4.49 10.06
C VAL A 60 8.76 -3.47 8.94
N VAL A 61 7.90 -2.44 8.98
CA VAL A 61 7.92 -1.33 8.03
C VAL A 61 8.47 -0.09 8.73
N ILE A 62 9.44 0.56 8.09
CA ILE A 62 9.96 1.85 8.51
C ILE A 62 9.33 2.89 7.59
N ASP A 63 8.43 3.70 8.14
CA ASP A 63 7.81 4.82 7.43
C ASP A 63 8.68 6.06 7.63
N VAL A 64 9.25 6.60 6.55
CA VAL A 64 10.11 7.78 6.59
C VAL A 64 9.43 8.87 5.77
N ASP A 65 8.71 9.74 6.47
CA ASP A 65 8.10 10.93 5.89
C ASP A 65 8.89 12.17 6.29
N TYR A 66 9.01 13.12 5.35
CA TYR A 66 9.45 14.47 5.66
C TYR A 66 8.27 15.22 6.30
N HIS A 67 8.51 15.90 7.42
CA HIS A 67 7.55 16.80 8.05
C HIS A 67 8.33 18.04 8.47
N ASP A 68 8.07 19.17 7.82
CA ASP A 68 8.38 20.46 8.42
C ASP A 68 7.17 20.95 9.24
N GLU A 69 7.43 21.90 10.14
CA GLU A 69 6.45 22.38 11.13
C GLU A 69 5.27 23.15 10.49
N ASN A 70 5.35 23.50 9.21
CA ASN A 70 4.43 24.37 8.49
C ASN A 70 3.89 23.76 7.19
N SER A 71 4.23 22.52 6.86
CA SER A 71 4.01 21.95 5.53
C SER A 71 2.90 20.90 5.50
N THR A 72 2.19 20.87 4.38
CA THR A 72 1.36 19.72 3.98
C THR A 72 2.08 18.91 2.90
N ALA A 73 1.89 17.58 2.92
CA ALA A 73 2.55 16.66 1.98
C ALA A 73 2.40 17.04 0.49
N MET A 74 1.33 17.76 0.12
CA MET A 74 1.11 18.23 -1.26
C MET A 74 1.93 19.46 -1.62
N GLU A 75 2.31 20.28 -0.64
CA GLU A 75 3.18 21.45 -0.83
C GLU A 75 4.64 21.02 -0.93
N ASP A 76 5.08 20.05 -0.13
CA ASP A 76 6.41 19.44 -0.23
C ASP A 76 6.65 18.83 -1.61
N LEU A 77 5.67 18.07 -2.13
CA LEU A 77 5.76 17.47 -3.47
C LEU A 77 5.97 18.53 -4.55
N LYS A 78 5.27 19.66 -4.48
CA LYS A 78 5.44 20.76 -5.44
C LYS A 78 6.80 21.44 -5.34
N GLN A 79 7.37 21.54 -4.15
CA GLN A 79 8.69 22.14 -3.97
C GLN A 79 9.81 21.25 -4.53
N LEU A 80 9.67 19.93 -4.41
CA LEU A 80 10.63 18.94 -4.91
C LEU A 80 10.55 18.69 -6.43
N GLU A 81 9.50 19.15 -7.10
CA GLU A 81 9.32 19.04 -8.55
C GLU A 81 10.10 20.12 -9.36
N ASN A 82 10.88 20.99 -8.71
CA ASN A 82 11.76 22.00 -9.34
C ASN A 82 13.24 21.63 -9.23
#